data_AF-A0A812T1E3-F1
#
_entry.id   AF-A0A812T1E3-F1
#
_cell.length_a   1.000
_cell.length_b   1.000
_cell.length_c   1.000
_cell.angle_alpha   90.00
_cell.angle_beta   90.00
_cell.angle_gamma   90.00
#
_symmetry.space_group_name_H-M   'P 1'
#
loop_
_entity.id
_entity.type
_entity.pdbx_description
1 polymer ?
#
loop_
_entity_poly.entity_id
_entity_poly.type
_entity_poly.pdbx_seq_one_letter_code
_entity_poly.pdbx_strand_id
1 'polypeptide(L)'
;MASILPVFNLNGILLFALFITLTLAVLGPFQCISNPDGSSSMASNPGIICYDSAEHWVLVVLSILGIIAYPVTILGWASYTTAMYPSRITSGAGLQLVNRYRFLFQRFRPECYYYGLVLLFRNAFVALFPVAFVSMPEVQVVLMGTLFVFGGALQVRSWPWRTPQANYADLVMTAFLQVVLLGAAPLLEIDKDQSTEMLGWLLLFAVLGPLLAGLGAVGFAVYRHFAPKAMFGIFLCHHKGGAGSLCRLIKLLVARHSAANVFLDSDQLEDLDLIFDTIRATTKSVVTVQTPELLKRMWCAGEIVTAFKNKVTTVPLICDGFITLTNEALELIPDCWTAQQKQILANYGITMEDVKKAYLWLRDEKTPLYLSRFGSPEKREEVVIEMCKQCKISMKVFGSGHANSGPAKSKARILITGSVTDAE
;
A
#
# COMPACT_ATOMS: atom_id res chain seq x y z
N MET A 1 15.42 -16.56 32.35
CA MET A 1 14.52 -16.36 31.18
C MET A 1 15.12 -16.76 29.83
N ALA A 2 16.45 -16.69 29.62
CA ALA A 2 17.07 -17.01 28.33
C ALA A 2 16.91 -18.48 27.86
N SER A 3 16.75 -19.44 28.77
CA SER A 3 16.63 -20.88 28.46
C SER A 3 15.27 -21.31 27.90
N ILE A 4 14.21 -20.52 28.08
CA ILE A 4 12.83 -20.91 27.71
C ILE A 4 12.48 -20.47 26.28
N LEU A 5 13.09 -19.39 25.80
CA LEU A 5 12.83 -18.82 24.47
C LEU A 5 13.16 -19.78 23.30
N PRO A 6 14.30 -20.49 23.29
CA PRO A 6 14.59 -21.48 22.24
C PRO A 6 13.60 -22.64 22.24
N VAL A 7 13.26 -23.16 23.43
CA VAL A 7 12.28 -24.25 23.59
C VAL A 7 10.91 -23.82 23.07
N PHE A 8 10.46 -22.62 23.42
CA PHE A 8 9.19 -22.08 22.94
C PHE A 8 9.16 -21.93 21.41
N ASN A 9 10.24 -21.44 20.80
CA ASN A 9 10.33 -21.31 19.35
C ASN A 9 10.40 -22.66 18.63
N LEU A 10 11.11 -23.64 19.19
CA LEU A 10 11.15 -25.00 18.67
C LEU A 10 9.76 -25.63 18.69
N ASN A 11 9.05 -25.51 19.81
CA ASN A 11 7.66 -25.97 19.92
C ASN A 11 6.76 -25.28 18.89
N GLY A 12 6.90 -23.97 18.70
CA GLY A 12 6.16 -23.23 17.66
C GLY A 12 6.43 -23.72 16.24
N ILE A 13 7.69 -24.05 15.91
CA ILE A 13 8.05 -24.62 14.61
C ILE A 13 7.40 -26.00 14.43
N LEU A 14 7.47 -26.87 15.45
CA LEU A 14 6.86 -28.20 15.40
C LEU A 14 5.34 -28.13 15.26
N LEU A 15 4.69 -27.23 16.01
CA LEU A 15 3.26 -26.99 15.90
C LEU A 15 2.87 -26.56 14.48
N PHE A 16 3.65 -25.70 13.84
CA PHE A 16 3.37 -25.26 12.46
C PHE A 16 3.64 -26.36 11.44
N ALA A 17 4.68 -27.17 11.65
CA ALA A 17 5.03 -28.28 10.77
C ALA A 17 3.99 -29.41 10.82
N LEU A 18 3.46 -29.72 12.00
CA LEU A 18 2.47 -30.78 12.21
C LEU A 18 1.03 -30.31 12.06
N PHE A 19 0.82 -29.04 11.72
CA PHE A 19 -0.50 -28.41 11.73
C PHE A 19 -1.51 -29.14 10.85
N ILE A 20 -1.14 -29.45 9.60
CA ILE A 20 -2.01 -30.16 8.66
C ILE A 20 -2.38 -31.54 9.21
N THR A 21 -1.38 -32.33 9.62
CA THR A 21 -1.55 -33.70 10.10
C THR A 21 -2.45 -33.77 11.33
N LEU A 22 -2.20 -32.90 12.32
CA LEU A 22 -3.00 -32.87 13.54
C LEU A 22 -4.41 -32.33 13.28
N THR A 23 -4.56 -31.36 12.38
CA THR A 23 -5.88 -30.86 11.97
C THR A 23 -6.69 -31.94 11.25
N LEU A 24 -6.08 -32.70 10.34
CA LEU A 24 -6.72 -33.84 9.67
C LEU A 24 -7.12 -34.93 10.67
N ALA A 25 -6.27 -35.26 11.64
CA ALA A 25 -6.56 -36.27 12.64
C ALA A 25 -7.81 -35.92 13.48
N VAL A 26 -7.96 -34.66 13.91
CA VAL A 26 -9.14 -34.21 14.67
C VAL A 26 -10.37 -33.99 13.80
N LEU A 27 -10.21 -33.81 12.49
CA LEU A 27 -11.33 -33.71 11.55
C LEU A 27 -11.79 -35.07 11.01
N GLY A 28 -10.95 -36.11 11.10
CA GLY A 28 -11.19 -37.44 10.54
C GLY A 28 -12.56 -38.04 10.88
N PRO A 29 -13.06 -37.96 12.14
CA PRO A 29 -14.37 -38.49 12.50
C PRO A 29 -15.56 -37.83 11.79
N PHE A 30 -15.38 -36.65 11.19
CA PHE A 30 -16.41 -35.99 10.38
C PHE A 30 -16.37 -36.40 8.90
N GLN A 31 -15.39 -37.20 8.46
CA GLN A 31 -15.34 -37.74 7.09
C GLN A 31 -16.30 -38.92 6.94
N CYS A 32 -17.58 -38.62 6.72
CA CYS A 32 -18.63 -39.61 6.54
C CYS A 32 -18.94 -39.81 5.05
N ILE A 33 -18.93 -41.07 4.60
CA ILE A 33 -19.26 -41.48 3.23
C ILE A 33 -20.65 -42.09 3.22
N SER A 34 -21.45 -41.73 2.22
CA SER A 34 -22.82 -42.24 2.06
C SER A 34 -22.83 -43.71 1.63
N ASN A 35 -23.72 -44.50 2.23
CA ASN A 35 -23.95 -45.90 1.92
C ASN A 35 -25.19 -46.07 1.01
N PRO A 36 -25.31 -47.19 0.26
CA PRO A 36 -26.47 -47.45 -0.60
C PRO A 36 -27.82 -47.56 0.13
N ASP A 37 -27.80 -47.84 1.43
CA ASP A 37 -28.99 -47.94 2.29
C ASP A 37 -29.48 -46.57 2.81
N GLY A 38 -28.79 -45.48 2.44
CA GLY A 38 -29.08 -44.11 2.89
C GLY A 38 -28.43 -43.73 4.21
N SER A 39 -27.72 -44.65 4.88
CA SER A 39 -26.88 -44.32 6.04
C SER A 39 -25.55 -43.69 5.60
N SER A 40 -24.73 -43.26 6.54
CA SER A 40 -23.36 -42.82 6.24
C SER A 40 -22.40 -43.43 7.26
N SER A 41 -21.24 -43.88 6.81
CA SER A 41 -20.22 -44.48 7.67
C SER A 41 -18.92 -43.68 7.64
N MET A 42 -18.13 -43.74 8.71
CA MET A 42 -16.85 -43.06 8.76
C MET A 42 -15.86 -43.66 7.74
N ALA A 43 -15.21 -42.80 6.94
CA ALA A 43 -14.31 -43.21 5.86
C ALA A 43 -13.14 -44.08 6.34
N SER A 44 -12.60 -43.80 7.53
CA SER A 44 -11.48 -44.54 8.12
C SER A 44 -11.89 -45.84 8.81
N ASN A 45 -13.16 -45.99 9.18
CA ASN A 45 -13.71 -47.22 9.76
C ASN A 45 -15.19 -47.38 9.37
N PRO A 46 -15.48 -48.09 8.25
CA PRO A 46 -16.84 -48.24 7.73
C PRO A 46 -17.84 -48.92 8.68
N GLY A 47 -17.36 -49.62 9.72
CA GLY A 47 -18.21 -50.25 10.73
C GLY A 47 -18.86 -49.26 11.70
N ILE A 48 -18.39 -48.01 11.74
CA ILE A 48 -18.96 -46.95 12.59
C ILE A 48 -19.92 -46.11 11.75
N ILE A 49 -21.22 -46.26 12.03
CA ILE A 49 -22.29 -45.45 11.38
C ILE A 49 -22.28 -44.05 11.99
N CYS A 50 -22.15 -43.05 11.12
CA CYS A 50 -22.11 -41.65 11.49
C CYS A 50 -23.45 -41.17 12.07
N TYR A 51 -23.37 -40.44 13.19
CA TYR A 51 -24.48 -39.82 13.92
C TYR A 51 -25.55 -40.76 14.49
N ASP A 52 -25.42 -42.07 14.26
CA ASP A 52 -26.34 -43.09 14.75
C ASP A 52 -25.69 -43.97 15.84
N SER A 53 -24.42 -44.33 15.67
CA SER A 53 -23.70 -45.14 16.67
C SER A 53 -23.22 -44.31 17.87
N ALA A 54 -23.31 -44.90 19.07
CA ALA A 54 -22.78 -44.28 20.29
C ALA A 54 -21.26 -44.06 20.21
N GLU A 55 -20.54 -44.95 19.53
CA GLU A 55 -19.10 -44.84 19.27
C GLU A 55 -18.77 -43.59 18.44
N HIS A 56 -19.56 -43.28 17.40
CA HIS A 56 -19.36 -42.08 16.59
C HIS A 56 -19.56 -40.80 17.41
N TRP A 57 -20.60 -40.76 18.25
CA TRP A 57 -20.84 -39.58 19.11
C TRP A 57 -19.68 -39.30 20.08
N VAL A 58 -19.05 -40.34 20.64
CA VAL A 58 -17.85 -40.18 21.47
C VAL A 58 -16.71 -39.58 20.66
N LEU A 59 -16.47 -40.09 19.45
CA LEU A 59 -15.43 -39.57 18.54
C LEU A 59 -15.70 -38.13 18.11
N VAL A 60 -16.96 -37.76 17.86
CA VAL A 60 -17.37 -36.38 17.52
C VAL A 60 -17.07 -35.42 18.67
N VAL A 61 -17.41 -35.79 19.92
CA VAL A 61 -17.13 -34.93 21.08
C VAL A 61 -15.62 -34.73 21.27
N LEU A 62 -14.83 -35.80 21.19
CA LEU A 62 -13.36 -35.72 21.25
C LEU A 62 -12.79 -34.86 20.11
N SER A 63 -13.36 -34.97 18.92
CA SER A 63 -12.97 -34.17 17.75
C SER A 63 -13.28 -32.69 17.95
N ILE A 64 -14.45 -32.33 18.49
CA ILE A 64 -14.81 -30.93 18.79
C ILE A 64 -13.81 -30.34 19.80
N LEU A 65 -13.52 -31.08 20.88
CA LEU A 65 -12.51 -30.66 21.86
C LEU A 65 -11.13 -30.49 21.23
N GLY A 66 -10.73 -31.41 20.35
CA GLY A 66 -9.49 -31.34 19.58
C GLY A 66 -9.43 -30.13 18.63
N ILE A 67 -10.52 -29.84 17.91
CA ILE A 67 -10.64 -28.69 16.99
C ILE A 67 -10.50 -27.37 17.75
N ILE A 68 -11.16 -27.26 18.92
CA ILE A 68 -11.06 -26.07 19.76
C ILE A 68 -9.63 -25.93 20.30
N ALA A 69 -9.09 -26.99 20.88
CA ALA A 69 -7.79 -26.99 21.53
C ALA A 69 -6.62 -26.75 20.56
N TYR A 70 -6.74 -27.22 19.31
CA TYR A 70 -5.64 -27.20 18.35
C TYR A 70 -5.83 -26.19 17.20
N PRO A 71 -6.53 -26.47 16.08
CA PRO A 71 -6.55 -25.57 14.93
C PRO A 71 -7.16 -24.20 15.26
N VAL A 72 -8.27 -24.15 16.02
CA VAL A 72 -8.92 -22.88 16.37
C VAL A 72 -8.04 -22.03 17.29
N THR A 73 -7.49 -22.64 18.34
CA THR A 73 -6.61 -21.93 19.28
C THR A 73 -5.35 -21.41 18.59
N ILE A 74 -4.70 -22.22 17.75
CA ILE A 74 -3.48 -21.80 17.03
C ILE A 74 -3.78 -20.69 16.01
N LEU A 75 -4.85 -20.82 15.22
CA LEU A 75 -5.26 -19.77 14.27
C LEU A 75 -5.65 -18.47 14.97
N GLY A 76 -6.44 -18.54 16.05
CA GLY A 76 -6.83 -17.37 16.83
C GLY A 76 -5.62 -16.68 17.45
N TRP A 77 -4.70 -17.46 18.04
CA TRP A 77 -3.48 -16.96 18.63
C TRP A 77 -2.52 -16.35 17.59
N ALA A 78 -2.31 -16.99 16.44
CA ALA A 78 -1.48 -16.47 15.35
C ALA A 78 -2.09 -15.20 14.73
N SER A 79 -3.43 -15.14 14.60
CA SER A 79 -4.15 -13.96 14.12
C SER A 79 -3.99 -12.79 15.08
N TYR A 80 -4.22 -13.01 16.37
CA TYR A 80 -4.07 -11.98 17.41
C TYR A 80 -2.64 -11.44 17.45
N THR A 81 -1.63 -12.32 17.47
CA THR A 81 -0.22 -11.90 17.51
C THR A 81 0.21 -11.15 16.25
N THR A 82 -0.28 -11.55 15.07
CA THR A 82 -0.02 -10.86 13.80
C THR A 82 -0.71 -9.49 13.75
N ALA A 83 -1.96 -9.38 14.24
CA ALA A 83 -2.69 -8.10 14.29
C ALA A 83 -2.05 -7.10 15.27
N MET A 84 -1.49 -7.58 16.38
CA MET A 84 -0.80 -6.76 17.36
C MET A 84 0.61 -6.32 16.93
N TYR A 85 1.15 -6.90 15.85
CA TYR A 85 2.53 -6.67 15.39
C TYR A 85 2.84 -5.17 15.15
N PRO A 86 2.05 -4.40 14.38
CA PRO A 86 2.40 -3.00 14.08
C PRO A 86 2.43 -2.12 15.33
N SER A 87 1.43 -2.28 16.21
CA SER A 87 1.31 -1.50 17.45
C SER A 87 2.49 -1.72 18.40
N ARG A 88 2.96 -2.97 18.52
CA ARG A 88 4.09 -3.30 19.42
C ARG A 88 5.46 -2.95 18.85
N ILE A 89 5.59 -2.92 17.52
CA ILE A 89 6.82 -2.44 16.88
C ILE A 89 6.97 -0.93 17.11
N THR A 90 5.88 -0.16 17.00
CA THR A 90 5.89 1.30 17.23
C THR A 90 6.11 1.70 18.70
N SER A 91 5.81 0.83 19.66
CA SER A 91 5.99 1.12 21.09
C SER A 91 7.40 0.84 21.64
N GLY A 92 8.36 0.45 20.78
CA GLY A 92 9.73 0.11 21.19
C GLY A 92 9.88 -1.30 21.78
N ALA A 93 8.78 -2.02 22.06
CA ALA A 93 8.79 -3.41 22.53
C ALA A 93 8.89 -4.45 21.39
N GLY A 94 9.03 -4.00 20.15
CA GLY A 94 8.97 -4.82 18.94
C GLY A 94 10.01 -5.94 18.87
N LEU A 95 11.24 -5.66 19.29
CA LEU A 95 12.34 -6.64 19.25
C LEU A 95 12.09 -7.84 20.16
N GLN A 96 11.44 -7.63 21.32
CA GLN A 96 11.09 -8.72 22.23
C GLN A 96 10.00 -9.61 21.65
N LEU A 97 9.00 -9.03 20.98
CA LEU A 97 7.94 -9.77 20.28
C LEU A 97 8.51 -10.63 19.15
N VAL A 98 9.36 -10.04 18.30
CA VAL A 98 10.00 -10.72 17.17
C VAL A 98 10.90 -11.86 17.65
N ASN A 99 11.65 -11.66 18.74
CA ASN A 99 12.49 -12.71 19.33
C ASN A 99 11.68 -13.81 20.03
N ARG A 100 10.51 -13.50 20.58
CA ARG A 100 9.62 -14.49 21.21
C ARG A 100 8.90 -15.36 20.19
N TYR A 101 8.46 -14.77 19.07
CA TYR A 101 7.71 -15.46 18.01
C TYR A 101 8.53 -15.58 16.72
N ARG A 102 9.80 -15.98 16.84
CA ARG A 102 10.71 -16.10 15.69
C ARG A 102 10.18 -17.06 14.64
N PHE A 103 9.55 -18.15 15.08
CA PHE A 103 8.96 -19.13 14.17
C PHE A 103 7.85 -18.56 13.28
N LEU A 104 7.14 -17.53 13.74
CA LEU A 104 6.05 -16.88 13.01
C LEU A 104 6.55 -15.73 12.12
N PHE A 105 7.45 -14.88 12.63
CA PHE A 105 7.85 -13.64 11.94
C PHE A 105 9.26 -13.67 11.33
N GLN A 106 10.21 -14.42 11.88
CA GLN A 106 11.63 -14.35 11.48
C GLN A 106 11.90 -15.02 10.12
N ARG A 107 10.96 -15.81 9.59
CA ARG A 107 11.09 -16.48 8.28
C ARG A 107 10.79 -15.55 7.11
N PHE A 108 10.02 -14.49 7.35
CA PHE A 108 9.52 -13.58 6.33
C PHE A 108 10.20 -12.22 6.40
N ARG A 109 10.15 -11.50 5.28
CA ARG A 109 10.60 -10.11 5.23
C ARG A 109 9.71 -9.25 6.13
N PRO A 110 10.26 -8.21 6.80
CA PRO A 110 9.47 -7.32 7.64
C PRO A 110 8.29 -6.66 6.90
N GLU A 111 8.40 -6.39 5.59
CA GLU A 111 7.29 -5.84 4.80
C GLU A 111 6.11 -6.83 4.63
N CYS A 112 6.39 -8.13 4.74
CA CYS A 112 5.43 -9.22 4.55
C CYS A 112 5.26 -10.07 5.84
N TYR A 113 5.33 -9.43 7.01
CA TYR A 113 5.26 -10.10 8.32
C TYR A 113 3.99 -10.96 8.53
N TYR A 114 2.90 -10.63 7.83
CA TYR A 114 1.61 -11.33 7.91
C TYR A 114 1.59 -12.66 7.15
N TYR A 115 2.60 -12.97 6.34
CA TYR A 115 2.58 -14.13 5.46
C TYR A 115 2.59 -15.48 6.21
N GLY A 116 3.18 -15.52 7.41
CA GLY A 116 3.09 -16.71 8.27
C GLY A 116 1.65 -17.09 8.64
N LEU A 117 0.78 -16.09 8.81
CA LEU A 117 -0.65 -16.30 9.04
C LEU A 117 -1.36 -16.81 7.77
N VAL A 118 -1.00 -16.25 6.61
CA VAL A 118 -1.54 -16.69 5.31
C VAL A 118 -1.24 -18.17 5.06
N LEU A 119 -0.01 -18.63 5.31
CA LEU A 119 0.35 -20.04 5.19
C LEU A 119 -0.44 -20.93 6.16
N LEU A 120 -0.67 -20.46 7.39
CA LEU A 120 -1.42 -21.22 8.38
C LEU A 120 -2.89 -21.39 7.99
N PHE A 121 -3.52 -20.34 7.45
CA PHE A 121 -4.87 -20.44 6.89
C PHE A 121 -4.92 -21.34 5.66
N ARG A 122 -3.95 -21.23 4.73
CA ARG A 122 -3.82 -22.15 3.59
C ARG A 122 -3.78 -23.61 4.09
N ASN A 123 -2.95 -23.90 5.07
CA ASN A 123 -2.83 -25.24 5.65
C ASN A 123 -4.12 -25.72 6.33
N ALA A 124 -4.87 -24.82 6.97
CA ALA A 124 -6.18 -25.13 7.55
C ALA A 124 -7.21 -25.52 6.47
N PHE A 125 -7.27 -24.77 5.37
CA PHE A 125 -8.17 -25.09 4.25
C PHE A 125 -7.78 -26.40 3.55
N VAL A 126 -6.48 -26.66 3.38
CA VAL A 126 -5.99 -27.95 2.85
C VAL A 126 -6.46 -29.14 3.71
N ALA A 127 -6.51 -28.98 5.04
CA ALA A 127 -7.01 -30.03 5.93
C ALA A 127 -8.56 -30.08 5.98
N LEU A 128 -9.24 -28.95 5.80
CA LEU A 128 -10.69 -28.84 5.92
C LEU A 128 -11.43 -29.35 4.68
N PHE A 129 -10.95 -29.04 3.46
CA PHE A 129 -11.69 -29.36 2.24
C PHE A 129 -11.99 -30.85 2.03
N PRO A 130 -11.06 -31.80 2.30
CA PRO A 130 -11.34 -33.22 2.21
C PRO A 130 -12.40 -33.74 3.19
N VAL A 131 -12.72 -32.95 4.22
CA VAL A 131 -13.70 -33.31 5.25
C VAL A 131 -15.04 -32.63 4.95
N ALA A 132 -15.00 -31.33 4.65
CA ALA A 132 -16.18 -30.54 4.38
C ALA A 132 -16.90 -30.94 3.08
N PHE A 133 -16.15 -31.45 2.09
CA PHE A 133 -16.66 -31.80 0.76
C PHE A 133 -16.46 -33.29 0.42
N VAL A 134 -16.45 -34.16 1.42
CA VAL A 134 -16.25 -35.61 1.26
C VAL A 134 -17.24 -36.27 0.30
N SER A 135 -18.46 -35.73 0.19
CA SER A 135 -19.52 -36.23 -0.70
C SER A 135 -19.46 -35.65 -2.13
N MET A 136 -18.60 -34.67 -2.38
CA MET A 136 -18.49 -33.95 -3.66
C MET A 136 -17.01 -33.82 -4.06
N PRO A 137 -16.38 -34.92 -4.52
CA PRO A 137 -14.94 -34.96 -4.77
C PRO A 137 -14.49 -33.98 -5.87
N GLU A 138 -15.37 -33.65 -6.81
CA GLU A 138 -15.07 -32.71 -7.88
C GLU A 138 -14.95 -31.27 -7.33
N VAL A 139 -15.85 -30.87 -6.41
CA VAL A 139 -15.80 -29.58 -5.72
C VAL A 139 -14.53 -29.50 -4.86
N GLN A 140 -14.18 -30.59 -4.18
CA GLN A 140 -12.95 -30.68 -3.39
C GLN A 140 -11.70 -30.37 -4.23
N VAL A 141 -11.54 -31.02 -5.39
CA VAL A 141 -10.39 -30.81 -6.28
C VAL A 141 -10.32 -29.37 -6.77
N VAL A 142 -11.45 -28.81 -7.20
CA VAL A 142 -11.50 -27.43 -7.70
C VAL A 142 -11.15 -26.42 -6.61
N LEU A 143 -11.69 -26.58 -5.40
CA LEU A 143 -11.39 -25.69 -4.28
C LEU A 143 -9.93 -25.78 -3.85
N MET A 144 -9.35 -26.99 -3.79
CA MET A 144 -7.92 -27.18 -3.52
C MET A 144 -7.05 -26.54 -4.60
N GLY A 145 -7.40 -26.72 -5.87
CA GLY A 145 -6.66 -26.14 -7.00
C GLY A 145 -6.71 -24.61 -6.99
N THR A 146 -7.89 -24.05 -6.74
CA THR A 146 -8.08 -22.60 -6.61
C THR A 146 -7.27 -22.03 -5.45
N LEU A 147 -7.25 -22.72 -4.30
CA LEU A 147 -6.46 -22.33 -3.14
C LEU A 147 -4.96 -22.28 -3.45
N PHE A 148 -4.42 -23.27 -4.17
CA PHE A 148 -3.01 -23.32 -4.54
C PHE A 148 -2.64 -22.29 -5.62
N VAL A 149 -3.49 -22.06 -6.62
CA VAL A 149 -3.27 -21.01 -7.62
C VAL A 149 -3.28 -19.63 -6.98
N PHE A 150 -4.29 -19.31 -6.17
CA PHE A 150 -4.37 -18.02 -5.49
C PHE A 150 -3.23 -17.84 -4.47
N GLY A 151 -2.94 -18.87 -3.68
CA GLY A 151 -1.84 -18.86 -2.73
C GLY A 151 -0.48 -18.68 -3.40
N GLY A 152 -0.25 -19.35 -4.54
CA GLY A 152 0.95 -19.22 -5.36
C GLY A 152 1.06 -17.83 -6.01
N ALA A 153 -0.03 -17.29 -6.55
CA ALA A 153 -0.05 -15.93 -7.10
C ALA A 153 0.27 -14.88 -6.02
N LEU A 154 -0.30 -15.01 -4.83
CA LEU A 154 0.00 -14.16 -3.69
C LEU A 154 1.47 -14.29 -3.25
N GLN A 155 2.01 -15.50 -3.24
CA GLN A 155 3.42 -15.77 -2.93
C GLN A 155 4.37 -15.08 -3.93
N VAL A 156 4.13 -15.26 -5.24
CA VAL A 156 4.93 -14.64 -6.30
C VAL A 156 4.81 -13.12 -6.28
N ARG A 157 3.62 -12.58 -6.01
CA ARG A 157 3.37 -11.14 -5.95
C ARG A 157 4.05 -10.45 -4.78
N SER A 158 4.19 -11.15 -3.64
CA SER A 158 4.71 -10.60 -2.39
C SER A 158 6.16 -10.97 -2.11
N TRP A 159 6.70 -12.03 -2.72
CA TRP A 159 8.04 -12.59 -2.50
C TRP A 159 8.45 -12.61 -1.02
N PRO A 160 7.62 -13.22 -0.16
CA PRO A 160 7.56 -12.89 1.27
C PRO A 160 8.72 -13.50 2.08
N TRP A 161 9.36 -14.57 1.60
CA TRP A 161 10.46 -15.20 2.32
C TRP A 161 11.71 -14.30 2.29
N ARG A 162 12.51 -14.35 3.36
CA ARG A 162 13.74 -13.54 3.47
C ARG A 162 14.76 -13.89 2.39
N THR A 163 14.95 -15.17 2.11
CA THR A 163 15.92 -15.64 1.11
C THR A 163 15.22 -15.91 -0.22
N PRO A 164 15.83 -15.54 -1.38
CA PRO A 164 15.28 -15.89 -2.69
C PRO A 164 15.10 -17.40 -2.88
N GLN A 165 16.02 -18.20 -2.36
CA GLN A 165 15.98 -19.67 -2.45
C GLN A 165 14.72 -20.24 -1.78
N ALA A 166 14.31 -19.71 -0.63
CA ALA A 166 13.09 -20.14 0.04
C ALA A 166 11.83 -19.76 -0.76
N ASN A 167 11.83 -18.61 -1.43
CA ASN A 167 10.73 -18.22 -2.32
C ASN A 167 10.63 -19.16 -3.53
N TYR A 168 11.75 -19.51 -4.16
CA TYR A 168 11.75 -20.48 -5.26
C TYR A 168 11.32 -21.87 -4.80
N ALA A 169 11.77 -22.32 -3.63
CA ALA A 169 11.37 -23.61 -3.07
C ALA A 169 9.85 -23.67 -2.82
N ASP A 170 9.27 -22.65 -2.19
CA ASP A 170 7.81 -22.59 -1.94
C ASP A 170 7.00 -22.55 -3.25
N LEU A 171 7.47 -21.81 -4.25
CA LEU A 171 6.89 -21.78 -5.59
C LEU A 171 6.92 -23.16 -6.24
N VAL A 172 8.08 -23.82 -6.28
CA VAL A 172 8.26 -25.14 -6.88
C VAL A 172 7.40 -26.18 -6.17
N MET A 173 7.38 -26.18 -4.84
CA MET A 173 6.57 -27.11 -4.05
C MET A 173 5.06 -26.89 -4.28
N THR A 174 4.62 -25.63 -4.33
CA THR A 174 3.21 -25.30 -4.60
C THR A 174 2.82 -25.68 -6.03
N ALA A 175 3.68 -25.45 -7.02
CA ALA A 175 3.46 -25.88 -8.41
C ALA A 175 3.44 -27.41 -8.53
N PHE A 176 4.32 -28.13 -7.85
CA PHE A 176 4.33 -29.59 -7.83
C PHE A 176 3.04 -30.17 -7.23
N LEU A 177 2.58 -29.63 -6.09
CA LEU A 177 1.29 -30.02 -5.50
C LEU A 177 0.12 -29.76 -6.44
N GLN A 178 0.16 -28.67 -7.22
CA GLN A 178 -0.85 -28.39 -8.24
C GLN A 178 -0.83 -29.44 -9.37
N VAL A 179 0.35 -29.84 -9.84
CA VAL A 179 0.49 -30.88 -10.87
C VAL A 179 -0.02 -32.23 -10.35
N VAL A 180 0.32 -32.60 -9.11
CA VAL A 180 -0.19 -33.82 -8.47
C VAL A 180 -1.71 -33.80 -8.38
N LEU A 181 -2.30 -32.67 -7.96
CA LEU A 181 -3.75 -32.51 -7.88
C LEU A 181 -4.43 -32.65 -9.26
N LEU A 182 -3.86 -32.03 -10.31
CA LEU A 182 -4.36 -32.16 -11.68
C LEU A 182 -4.21 -33.59 -12.23
N GLY A 183 -3.13 -34.30 -11.86
CA GLY A 183 -2.91 -35.69 -12.25
C GLY A 183 -3.80 -36.69 -11.50
N ALA A 184 -4.22 -36.37 -10.29
CA ALA A 184 -5.13 -37.20 -9.50
C ALA A 184 -6.61 -36.98 -9.86
N ALA A 185 -6.97 -35.82 -10.42
CA ALA A 185 -8.35 -35.49 -10.76
C ALA A 185 -9.05 -36.52 -11.69
N PRO A 186 -8.40 -37.08 -12.73
CA PRO A 186 -9.01 -38.10 -13.59
C PRO A 186 -9.21 -39.47 -12.94
N LEU A 187 -8.61 -39.72 -11.76
CA LEU A 187 -8.74 -40.98 -11.02
C LEU A 187 -10.00 -41.01 -10.12
N LEU A 188 -10.73 -39.90 -10.06
CA LEU A 188 -12.00 -39.85 -9.35
C LEU A 188 -13.07 -40.54 -10.20
N GLU A 189 -13.72 -41.57 -9.64
CA GLU A 189 -14.93 -42.13 -10.21
C GLU A 189 -16.06 -41.12 -10.01
N ILE A 190 -16.48 -40.49 -11.11
CA ILE A 190 -17.42 -39.37 -11.08
C ILE A 190 -18.70 -39.77 -11.83
N ASP A 191 -19.85 -39.43 -11.23
CA ASP A 191 -21.15 -39.55 -11.88
C ASP A 191 -21.26 -38.57 -13.06
N LYS A 192 -21.53 -39.09 -14.26
CA LYS A 192 -21.43 -38.36 -15.54
C LYS A 192 -22.43 -37.21 -15.64
N ASP A 193 -23.60 -37.35 -15.03
CA ASP A 193 -24.67 -36.36 -15.19
C ASP A 193 -24.44 -35.14 -14.28
N GLN A 194 -24.08 -35.36 -13.00
CA GLN A 194 -23.75 -34.28 -12.06
C GLN A 194 -22.48 -33.52 -12.45
N SER A 195 -21.48 -34.21 -12.98
CA SER A 195 -20.24 -33.55 -13.40
C SER A 195 -20.39 -32.72 -14.66
N THR A 196 -21.31 -33.06 -15.56
CA THR A 196 -21.57 -32.24 -16.76
C THR A 196 -22.20 -30.90 -16.38
N GLU A 197 -23.19 -30.90 -15.47
CA GLU A 197 -23.81 -29.67 -14.98
C GLU A 197 -22.81 -28.79 -14.21
N MET A 198 -22.02 -29.41 -13.33
CA MET A 198 -21.07 -28.68 -12.49
C MET A 198 -19.85 -28.18 -13.28
N LEU A 199 -19.36 -28.94 -14.26
CA LEU A 199 -18.36 -28.46 -15.21
C LEU A 199 -18.87 -27.25 -16.00
N GLY A 200 -20.16 -27.23 -16.36
CA GLY A 200 -20.82 -26.09 -16.97
C GLY A 200 -20.73 -24.83 -16.12
N TRP A 201 -21.09 -24.91 -14.83
CA TRP A 201 -20.98 -23.79 -13.89
C TRP A 201 -19.53 -23.33 -13.68
N LEU A 202 -18.58 -24.26 -13.57
CA LEU A 202 -17.17 -23.95 -13.38
C LEU A 202 -16.56 -23.21 -14.59
N LEU A 203 -16.85 -23.69 -15.80
CA LEU A 203 -16.41 -23.03 -17.03
C LEU A 203 -17.06 -21.65 -17.18
N LEU A 204 -18.34 -21.51 -16.81
CA LEU A 204 -19.03 -20.23 -16.82
C LEU A 204 -18.32 -19.20 -15.93
N PHE A 205 -18.00 -19.54 -14.67
CA PHE A 205 -17.30 -18.63 -13.77
C PHE A 205 -15.86 -18.34 -14.20
N ALA A 206 -15.15 -19.34 -14.72
CA ALA A 206 -13.77 -19.18 -15.20
C ALA A 206 -13.68 -18.25 -16.43
N VAL A 207 -14.71 -18.21 -17.27
CA VAL A 207 -14.74 -17.37 -18.49
C VAL A 207 -15.37 -16.01 -18.22
N LEU A 208 -16.52 -15.96 -17.54
CA LEU A 208 -17.24 -14.70 -17.30
C LEU A 208 -16.60 -13.85 -16.19
N GLY A 209 -15.97 -14.47 -15.18
CA GLY A 209 -15.34 -13.74 -14.08
C GLY A 209 -14.24 -12.77 -14.55
N PRO A 210 -13.23 -13.23 -15.31
CA PRO A 210 -12.20 -12.36 -15.88
C PRO A 210 -12.76 -11.32 -16.86
N LEU A 211 -13.78 -11.67 -17.65
CA LEU A 211 -14.42 -10.76 -18.60
C LEU A 211 -15.09 -9.58 -17.88
N LEU A 212 -15.88 -9.85 -16.84
CA LEU A 212 -16.54 -8.82 -16.04
C LEU A 212 -15.53 -7.96 -15.27
N ALA A 213 -14.48 -8.57 -14.73
CA ALA A 213 -13.38 -7.84 -14.09
C ALA A 213 -12.64 -6.92 -15.08
N GLY A 214 -12.40 -7.40 -16.30
CA GLY A 214 -11.80 -6.62 -17.39
C GLY A 214 -12.68 -5.43 -17.80
N LEU A 215 -13.97 -5.64 -18.00
CA LEU A 215 -14.92 -4.58 -18.31
C LEU A 215 -15.01 -3.53 -17.20
N GLY A 216 -15.00 -3.96 -15.93
CA GLY A 216 -14.95 -3.06 -14.78
C GLY A 216 -13.67 -2.23 -14.72
N ALA A 217 -12.52 -2.86 -14.99
CA ALA A 217 -11.23 -2.17 -15.03
C ALA A 217 -11.16 -1.14 -16.16
N VAL A 218 -11.68 -1.48 -17.35
CA VAL A 218 -11.79 -0.55 -18.49
C VAL A 218 -12.73 0.60 -18.16
N GLY A 219 -13.91 0.33 -17.60
CA GLY A 219 -14.85 1.38 -17.18
C GLY A 219 -14.25 2.33 -16.14
N PHE A 220 -13.51 1.80 -15.17
CA PHE A 220 -12.79 2.59 -14.18
C PHE A 220 -11.65 3.43 -14.78
N ALA A 221 -10.90 2.87 -15.73
CA ALA A 221 -9.84 3.58 -16.45
C ALA A 221 -10.42 4.72 -17.30
N VAL A 222 -11.52 4.47 -18.02
CA VAL A 222 -12.27 5.49 -18.79
C VAL A 222 -12.80 6.58 -17.86
N TYR A 223 -13.41 6.22 -16.74
CA TYR A 223 -13.87 7.18 -15.74
C TYR A 223 -12.73 8.05 -15.21
N ARG A 224 -11.57 7.47 -14.89
CA ARG A 224 -10.38 8.24 -14.46
C ARG A 224 -9.79 9.10 -15.56
N HIS A 225 -9.89 8.69 -16.81
CA HIS A 225 -9.41 9.47 -17.96
C HIS A 225 -10.24 10.75 -18.13
N PHE A 226 -11.56 10.66 -17.97
CA PHE A 226 -12.45 11.83 -18.11
C PHE A 226 -12.61 12.65 -16.82
N ALA A 227 -12.20 12.13 -15.67
CA ALA A 227 -12.20 12.86 -14.40
C ALA A 227 -10.78 12.94 -13.78
N PRO A 228 -9.83 13.65 -14.40
CA PRO A 228 -8.51 13.86 -13.81
C PRO A 228 -8.68 14.68 -12.53
N LYS A 229 -8.51 14.03 -11.38
CA LYS A 229 -8.34 14.74 -10.11
C LYS A 229 -6.92 15.29 -10.08
N ALA A 230 -6.79 16.61 -9.94
CA ALA A 230 -5.51 17.21 -9.55
C ALA A 230 -5.03 16.53 -8.25
N MET A 231 -3.86 15.90 -8.28
CA MET A 231 -3.31 15.21 -7.12
C MET A 231 -2.87 16.20 -6.04
N PHE A 232 -2.45 17.40 -6.44
CA PHE A 232 -1.94 18.45 -5.58
C PHE A 232 -2.80 19.71 -5.66
N GLY A 233 -3.21 20.20 -4.49
CA GLY A 233 -3.91 21.47 -4.37
C GLY A 233 -2.98 22.67 -4.47
N ILE A 234 -1.76 22.55 -3.94
CA ILE A 234 -0.70 23.57 -4.02
C ILE A 234 0.62 22.92 -4.41
N PHE A 235 1.36 23.57 -5.31
CA PHE A 235 2.77 23.30 -5.57
C PHE A 235 3.61 24.48 -5.06
N LEU A 236 4.65 24.20 -4.27
CA LEU A 236 5.56 25.23 -3.73
C LEU A 236 6.82 25.34 -4.60
N CYS A 237 6.85 26.34 -5.49
CA CYS A 237 8.02 26.70 -6.31
C CYS A 237 9.03 27.46 -5.44
N HIS A 238 10.22 26.91 -5.20
CA HIS A 238 11.17 27.46 -4.25
C HIS A 238 12.63 27.04 -4.48
N HIS A 239 13.56 27.87 -3.99
CA HIS A 239 14.98 27.51 -3.93
C HIS A 239 15.23 26.48 -2.81
N LYS A 240 15.83 25.33 -3.13
CA LYS A 240 16.07 24.21 -2.19
C LYS A 240 16.77 24.67 -0.91
N GLY A 241 17.91 25.36 -1.05
CA GLY A 241 18.67 25.88 0.10
C GLY A 241 18.08 27.16 0.72
N GLY A 242 17.41 28.00 -0.08
CA GLY A 242 17.01 29.35 0.35
C GLY A 242 15.65 29.40 1.04
N ALA A 243 14.78 28.45 0.74
CA ALA A 243 13.38 28.44 1.16
C ALA A 243 12.85 27.05 1.55
N GLY A 244 13.65 25.98 1.50
CA GLY A 244 13.18 24.61 1.77
C GLY A 244 12.51 24.44 3.16
N SER A 245 13.16 24.93 4.22
CA SER A 245 12.61 24.89 5.59
C SER A 245 11.32 25.72 5.73
N LEU A 246 11.26 26.87 5.06
CA LEU A 246 10.08 27.72 5.04
C LEU A 246 8.92 27.04 4.33
N CYS A 247 9.19 26.36 3.20
CA CYS A 247 8.18 25.63 2.45
C CYS A 247 7.65 24.42 3.23
N ARG A 248 8.49 23.74 4.01
CA ARG A 248 8.04 22.71 4.96
C ARG A 248 7.12 23.28 6.03
N LEU A 249 7.45 24.46 6.58
CA LEU A 249 6.56 25.15 7.53
C LEU A 249 5.21 25.51 6.88
N ILE A 250 5.23 26.10 5.68
CA ILE A 250 4.01 26.44 4.93
C ILE A 250 3.17 25.18 4.71
N LYS A 251 3.78 24.07 4.28
CA LYS A 251 3.11 22.78 4.09
C LYS A 251 2.41 22.29 5.36
N LEU A 252 3.07 22.39 6.52
CA LEU A 252 2.48 22.05 7.81
C LEU A 252 1.31 22.96 8.17
N LEU A 253 1.43 24.27 7.93
CA LEU A 253 0.37 25.25 8.20
C LEU A 253 -0.85 25.03 7.29
N VAL A 254 -0.63 24.76 5.99
CA VAL A 254 -1.72 24.40 5.06
C VAL A 254 -2.45 23.14 5.51
N ALA A 255 -1.74 22.11 5.98
CA ALA A 255 -2.36 20.85 6.43
C ALA A 255 -3.27 21.04 7.67
N ARG A 256 -3.01 22.05 8.50
CA ARG A 256 -3.89 22.42 9.63
C ARG A 256 -5.23 22.97 9.13
N HIS A 257 -5.20 23.78 8.08
CA HIS A 257 -6.37 24.53 7.59
C HIS A 257 -7.07 23.95 6.37
N SER A 258 -6.44 23.02 5.65
CA SER A 258 -6.98 22.40 4.44
C SER A 258 -6.69 20.90 4.41
N ALA A 259 -7.49 20.16 3.62
CA ALA A 259 -7.19 18.78 3.24
C ALA A 259 -6.42 18.70 1.91
N ALA A 260 -6.06 19.84 1.32
CA ALA A 260 -5.30 19.91 0.08
C ALA A 260 -3.89 19.31 0.26
N ASN A 261 -3.49 18.45 -0.68
CA ASN A 261 -2.12 17.97 -0.75
C ASN A 261 -1.21 19.09 -1.26
N VAL A 262 -0.07 19.28 -0.59
CA VAL A 262 0.95 20.26 -0.97
C VAL A 262 2.18 19.51 -1.50
N PHE A 263 2.53 19.77 -2.76
CA PHE A 263 3.74 19.24 -3.38
C PHE A 263 4.98 20.03 -2.93
N LEU A 264 6.04 19.31 -2.57
CA LEU A 264 7.33 19.88 -2.20
C LEU A 264 8.47 19.00 -2.74
N ASP A 265 9.27 19.57 -3.66
CA ASP A 265 10.44 18.92 -4.29
C ASP A 265 11.37 18.25 -3.26
N SER A 266 11.68 18.94 -2.15
CA SER A 266 12.56 18.43 -1.10
C SER A 266 12.03 17.21 -0.32
N ASP A 267 10.76 16.85 -0.45
CA ASP A 267 10.15 15.68 0.21
C ASP A 267 9.86 14.53 -0.78
N GLN A 268 9.99 14.75 -2.10
CA GLN A 268 9.54 13.83 -3.17
C GLN A 268 10.65 13.64 -4.22
N LEU A 269 11.87 13.40 -3.73
CA LEU A 269 13.18 13.38 -4.42
C LEU A 269 13.39 12.33 -5.53
N GLU A 270 12.35 11.66 -6.02
CA GLU A 270 12.56 10.48 -6.89
C GLU A 270 12.62 10.80 -8.39
N ASP A 271 12.06 11.90 -8.90
CA ASP A 271 12.17 12.26 -10.33
C ASP A 271 12.00 13.78 -10.58
N LEU A 272 13.10 14.55 -10.65
CA LEU A 272 13.07 15.96 -11.07
C LEU A 272 12.49 16.13 -12.49
N ASP A 273 12.58 15.10 -13.33
CA ASP A 273 12.10 15.10 -14.71
C ASP A 273 10.56 15.23 -14.82
N LEU A 274 9.83 14.91 -13.75
CA LEU A 274 8.37 14.96 -13.72
C LEU A 274 7.82 16.27 -13.11
N ILE A 275 8.66 17.22 -12.72
CA ILE A 275 8.22 18.44 -12.04
C ILE A 275 7.32 19.31 -12.92
N PHE A 276 7.72 19.54 -14.18
CA PHE A 276 6.92 20.35 -15.10
C PHE A 276 5.61 19.64 -15.48
N ASP A 277 5.64 18.32 -15.60
CA ASP A 277 4.44 17.51 -15.83
C ASP A 277 3.49 17.52 -14.61
N THR A 278 4.04 17.55 -13.41
CA THR A 278 3.28 17.70 -12.17
C THR A 278 2.52 19.03 -12.14
N ILE A 279 3.18 20.12 -12.55
CA ILE A 279 2.58 21.46 -12.60
C ILE A 279 1.48 21.53 -13.67
N ARG A 280 1.74 21.07 -14.90
CA ARG A 280 0.79 21.18 -16.02
C ARG A 280 -0.46 20.33 -15.84
N ALA A 281 -0.36 19.14 -15.24
CA ALA A 281 -1.42 18.12 -15.29
C ALA A 281 -2.06 17.82 -13.93
N THR A 282 -1.33 17.99 -12.83
CA THR A 282 -1.75 17.45 -11.52
C THR A 282 -1.81 18.48 -10.40
N THR A 283 -1.48 19.74 -10.68
CA THR A 283 -1.46 20.84 -9.73
C THR A 283 -2.60 21.83 -9.98
N LYS A 284 -3.35 22.18 -8.93
CA LYS A 284 -4.40 23.21 -9.02
C LYS A 284 -3.84 24.64 -8.98
N SER A 285 -2.89 24.88 -8.09
CA SER A 285 -2.30 26.21 -7.86
C SER A 285 -0.80 26.11 -7.58
N VAL A 286 -0.02 27.08 -8.05
CA VAL A 286 1.42 27.23 -7.79
C VAL A 286 1.65 28.43 -6.88
N VAL A 287 2.40 28.24 -5.81
CA VAL A 287 2.87 29.34 -4.96
C VAL A 287 4.36 29.51 -5.21
N THR A 288 4.76 30.70 -5.64
CA THR A 288 6.17 31.03 -5.86
C THR A 288 6.72 31.66 -4.60
N VAL A 289 7.59 30.94 -3.88
CA VAL A 289 8.17 31.41 -2.62
C VAL A 289 9.41 32.23 -2.93
N GLN A 290 9.21 33.53 -3.07
CA GLN A 290 10.19 34.48 -3.56
C GLN A 290 11.14 34.91 -2.44
N THR A 291 12.29 34.24 -2.38
CA THR A 291 13.45 34.57 -1.54
C THR A 291 14.59 35.08 -2.42
N PRO A 292 15.65 35.73 -1.89
CA PRO A 292 16.76 36.25 -2.69
C PRO A 292 17.38 35.24 -3.68
N GLU A 293 17.28 33.95 -3.37
CA GLU A 293 17.88 32.86 -4.14
C GLU A 293 16.94 32.26 -5.20
N LEU A 294 15.65 32.64 -5.24
CA LEU A 294 14.67 32.01 -6.13
C LEU A 294 15.09 32.10 -7.60
N LEU A 295 15.50 33.29 -8.04
CA LEU A 295 15.80 33.59 -9.44
C LEU A 295 17.10 32.94 -9.93
N LYS A 296 17.96 32.49 -9.00
CA LYS A 296 19.26 31.89 -9.34
C LYS A 296 19.12 30.44 -9.81
N ARG A 297 18.00 29.76 -9.52
CA ARG A 297 17.79 28.35 -9.89
C ARG A 297 16.92 28.23 -11.14
N MET A 298 17.49 27.65 -12.20
CA MET A 298 16.80 27.42 -13.48
C MET A 298 15.49 26.65 -13.33
N TRP A 299 15.42 25.70 -12.39
CA TRP A 299 14.21 24.89 -12.15
C TRP A 299 13.03 25.74 -11.72
N CYS A 300 13.25 26.73 -10.84
CA CYS A 300 12.19 27.66 -10.42
C CYS A 300 11.70 28.51 -11.60
N ALA A 301 12.59 28.91 -12.51
CA ALA A 301 12.18 29.56 -13.75
C ALA A 301 11.32 28.64 -14.61
N GLY A 302 11.73 27.37 -14.78
CA GLY A 302 10.95 26.37 -15.50
C GLY A 302 9.56 26.12 -14.89
N GLU A 303 9.46 26.06 -13.56
CA GLU A 303 8.21 25.91 -12.82
C GLU A 303 7.27 27.09 -13.07
N ILE A 304 7.78 28.32 -12.99
CA ILE A 304 7.03 29.55 -13.24
C ILE A 304 6.57 29.64 -14.70
N VAL A 305 7.44 29.34 -15.65
CA VAL A 305 7.07 29.30 -17.09
C VAL A 305 6.01 28.25 -17.35
N THR A 306 6.13 27.07 -16.74
CA THR A 306 5.15 26.00 -16.90
C THR A 306 3.78 26.42 -16.37
N ALA A 307 3.74 27.06 -15.20
CA ALA A 307 2.52 27.60 -14.63
C ALA A 307 1.90 28.70 -15.52
N PHE A 308 2.73 29.58 -16.07
CA PHE A 308 2.32 30.63 -17.01
C PHE A 308 1.71 30.07 -18.29
N LYS A 309 2.42 29.18 -19.01
CA LYS A 309 1.96 28.59 -20.27
C LYS A 309 0.67 27.78 -20.11
N ASN A 310 0.50 27.09 -18.98
CA ASN A 310 -0.68 26.25 -18.69
C ASN A 310 -1.79 26.99 -17.93
N LYS A 311 -1.67 28.32 -17.73
CA LYS A 311 -2.66 29.15 -17.03
C LYS A 311 -3.03 28.63 -15.64
N VAL A 312 -2.06 28.03 -14.94
CA VAL A 312 -2.25 27.51 -13.56
C VAL A 312 -2.38 28.71 -12.61
N THR A 313 -3.29 28.62 -11.64
CA THR A 313 -3.49 29.69 -10.64
C THR A 313 -2.17 29.89 -9.88
N THR A 314 -1.58 31.08 -9.97
CA THR A 314 -0.25 31.34 -9.41
C THR A 314 -0.28 32.49 -8.41
N VAL A 315 0.29 32.25 -7.23
CA VAL A 315 0.33 33.20 -6.11
C VAL A 315 1.80 33.52 -5.77
N PRO A 316 2.25 34.77 -5.95
CA PRO A 316 3.56 35.22 -5.48
C PRO A 316 3.58 35.39 -3.96
N LEU A 317 4.54 34.75 -3.29
CA LEU A 317 4.76 34.88 -1.86
C LEU A 317 6.13 35.51 -1.62
N ILE A 318 6.15 36.84 -1.47
CA ILE A 318 7.34 37.67 -1.30
C ILE A 318 7.85 37.54 0.13
N CYS A 319 9.10 37.09 0.27
CA CYS A 319 9.77 36.93 1.56
C CYS A 319 10.80 38.04 1.80
N ASP A 320 11.24 38.21 3.05
CA ASP A 320 12.23 39.21 3.42
C ASP A 320 13.50 39.11 2.56
N GLY A 321 13.95 40.24 2.03
CA GLY A 321 15.16 40.36 1.21
C GLY A 321 14.99 40.04 -0.27
N PHE A 322 13.81 39.58 -0.71
CA PHE A 322 13.55 39.48 -2.14
C PHE A 322 13.46 40.87 -2.78
N ILE A 323 14.20 41.06 -3.86
CA ILE A 323 14.20 42.31 -4.62
C ILE A 323 13.35 42.09 -5.87
N THR A 324 12.30 42.89 -6.02
CA THR A 324 11.44 42.85 -7.21
C THR A 324 12.26 43.17 -8.45
N LEU A 325 12.09 42.35 -9.50
CA LEU A 325 12.83 42.49 -10.76
C LEU A 325 12.49 43.81 -11.48
N THR A 326 13.51 44.64 -11.71
CA THR A 326 13.41 45.75 -12.66
C THR A 326 13.51 45.24 -14.10
N ASN A 327 13.17 46.08 -15.08
CA ASN A 327 13.26 45.69 -16.49
C ASN A 327 14.70 45.42 -16.91
N GLU A 328 15.66 46.16 -16.35
CA GLU A 328 17.09 45.96 -16.59
C GLU A 328 17.58 44.65 -15.97
N ALA A 329 17.09 44.29 -14.79
CA ALA A 329 17.45 43.04 -14.12
C ALA A 329 16.90 41.81 -14.87
N LEU A 330 15.75 41.92 -15.54
CA LEU A 330 15.18 40.86 -16.37
C LEU A 330 16.06 40.51 -17.57
N GLU A 331 16.76 41.50 -18.13
CA GLU A 331 17.68 41.31 -19.25
C GLU A 331 18.93 40.51 -18.87
N LEU A 332 19.33 40.54 -17.60
CA LEU A 332 20.49 39.84 -17.06
C LEU A 332 20.20 38.41 -16.58
N ILE A 333 18.93 37.98 -16.54
CA ILE A 333 18.55 36.62 -16.11
C ILE A 333 19.21 35.52 -16.93
N PRO A 334 19.29 35.61 -18.27
CA PRO A 334 19.99 34.61 -19.06
C PRO A 334 21.45 34.43 -18.61
N ASP A 335 22.10 35.46 -18.07
CA ASP A 335 23.51 35.37 -17.66
C ASP A 335 23.69 34.69 -16.30
N CYS A 336 22.60 34.47 -15.56
CA CYS A 336 22.62 33.78 -14.28
C CYS A 336 22.81 32.26 -14.41
N TRP A 337 22.62 31.69 -15.60
CA TRP A 337 22.65 30.24 -15.84
C TRP A 337 23.63 29.83 -16.93
N THR A 338 24.23 28.66 -16.75
CA THR A 338 25.17 28.10 -17.72
C THR A 338 24.46 27.69 -19.02
N ALA A 339 25.22 27.54 -20.12
CA ALA A 339 24.65 27.07 -21.39
C ALA A 339 23.99 25.68 -21.26
N GLN A 340 24.56 24.79 -20.44
CA GLN A 340 23.99 23.47 -20.16
C GLN A 340 22.64 23.57 -19.44
N GLN A 341 22.52 24.45 -18.46
CA GLN A 341 21.26 24.71 -17.73
C GLN A 341 20.17 25.23 -18.68
N LYS A 342 20.52 26.14 -19.59
CA LYS A 342 19.60 26.62 -20.63
C LYS A 342 19.16 25.50 -21.57
N GLN A 343 20.09 24.62 -21.97
CA GLN A 343 19.77 23.48 -22.82
C GLN A 343 18.80 22.50 -22.16
N ILE A 344 18.93 22.27 -20.84
CA ILE A 344 18.00 21.43 -20.09
C ILE A 344 16.57 22.00 -20.17
N LEU A 345 16.39 23.30 -19.94
CA LEU A 345 15.08 23.95 -20.08
C LEU A 345 14.55 23.88 -21.52
N ALA A 346 15.42 24.04 -22.52
CA ALA A 346 15.04 23.95 -23.92
C ALA A 346 14.50 22.56 -24.30
N ASN A 347 15.03 21.48 -23.70
CA ASN A 347 14.51 20.11 -23.89
C ASN A 347 13.05 19.96 -23.41
N TYR A 348 12.60 20.81 -22.48
CA TYR A 348 11.22 20.90 -22.00
C TYR A 348 10.38 21.95 -22.76
N GLY A 349 10.89 22.49 -23.87
CA GLY A 349 10.20 23.51 -24.67
C GLY A 349 10.12 24.88 -23.99
N ILE A 350 11.06 25.19 -23.10
CA ILE A 350 11.14 26.46 -22.37
C ILE A 350 12.30 27.28 -22.95
N THR A 351 11.97 28.40 -23.58
CA THR A 351 12.95 29.37 -24.10
C THR A 351 13.24 30.46 -23.09
N MET A 352 14.36 31.18 -23.26
CA MET A 352 14.66 32.34 -22.39
C MET A 352 13.66 33.49 -22.58
N GLU A 353 13.05 33.60 -23.76
CA GLU A 353 11.96 34.55 -24.00
C GLU A 353 10.72 34.19 -23.18
N ASP A 354 10.41 32.89 -23.05
CA ASP A 354 9.32 32.43 -22.19
C ASP A 354 9.58 32.76 -20.72
N VAL A 355 10.82 32.61 -20.26
CA VAL A 355 11.23 32.98 -18.89
C VAL A 355 10.98 34.46 -18.62
N LYS A 356 11.44 35.34 -19.52
CA LYS A 356 11.23 36.79 -19.40
C LYS A 356 9.74 37.14 -19.33
N LYS A 357 8.94 36.58 -20.25
CA LYS A 357 7.47 36.79 -20.27
C LYS A 357 6.81 36.30 -18.98
N ALA A 358 7.20 35.12 -18.49
CA ALA A 358 6.62 34.56 -17.28
C ALA A 358 6.98 35.36 -16.01
N TYR A 359 8.18 35.95 -15.94
CA TYR A 359 8.56 36.80 -14.81
C TYR A 359 7.88 38.17 -14.84
N LEU A 360 7.73 38.78 -16.03
CA LEU A 360 6.91 39.97 -16.21
C LEU A 360 5.47 39.72 -15.77
N TRP A 361 4.87 38.62 -16.24
CA TRP A 361 3.53 38.18 -15.83
C TRP A 361 3.43 37.99 -14.30
N LEU A 362 4.42 37.36 -13.68
CA LEU A 362 4.43 37.13 -12.23
C LEU A 362 4.54 38.44 -11.43
N ARG A 363 5.24 39.45 -11.96
CA ARG A 363 5.43 40.76 -11.33
C ARG A 363 4.22 41.68 -11.52
N ASP A 364 3.71 41.76 -12.75
CA ASP A 364 2.77 42.80 -13.18
C ASP A 364 1.31 42.36 -13.09
N GLU A 365 1.02 41.07 -13.30
CA GLU A 365 -0.36 40.56 -13.39
C GLU A 365 -0.83 39.81 -12.14
N LYS A 366 0.07 39.46 -11.20
CA LYS A 366 -0.29 38.71 -10.00
C LYS A 366 -0.25 39.57 -8.75
N THR A 367 -1.23 39.36 -7.87
CA THR A 367 -1.27 40.02 -6.56
C THR A 367 -0.35 39.30 -5.58
N PRO A 368 0.72 39.93 -5.09
CA PRO A 368 1.65 39.28 -4.18
C PRO A 368 1.08 39.24 -2.75
N LEU A 369 1.51 38.23 -2.00
CA LEU A 369 1.41 38.17 -0.55
C LEU A 369 2.80 38.37 0.06
N TYR A 370 2.87 39.04 1.20
CA TYR A 370 4.12 39.33 1.90
C TYR A 370 4.23 38.45 3.15
N LEU A 371 5.29 37.67 3.23
CA LEU A 371 5.56 36.78 4.35
C LEU A 371 6.90 37.14 5.01
N SER A 372 6.83 37.65 6.25
CA SER A 372 8.04 37.81 7.05
C SER A 372 8.50 36.46 7.60
N ARG A 373 9.69 36.01 7.17
CA ARG A 373 10.35 34.76 7.55
C ARG A 373 10.71 34.74 9.04
N PHE A 374 10.96 35.91 9.61
CA PHE A 374 11.34 36.08 11.02
C PHE A 374 10.26 36.78 11.87
N GLY A 375 9.10 37.10 11.29
CA GLY A 375 7.95 37.70 12.00
C GLY A 375 7.25 36.75 12.97
N SER A 376 6.19 37.20 13.66
CA SER A 376 5.48 36.36 14.63
C SER A 376 4.77 35.15 13.96
N PRO A 377 4.66 33.99 14.65
CA PRO A 377 4.00 32.80 14.10
C PRO A 377 2.57 33.05 13.62
N GLU A 378 1.81 33.88 14.33
CA GLU A 378 0.41 34.18 14.06
C GLU A 378 0.26 34.91 12.73
N LYS A 379 1.10 35.91 12.48
CA LYS A 379 1.13 36.65 11.20
C LYS A 379 1.49 35.75 10.03
N ARG A 380 2.39 34.77 10.23
CA ARG A 380 2.74 33.81 9.18
C ARG A 380 1.56 32.89 8.87
N GLU A 381 0.84 32.45 9.91
CA GLU A 381 -0.34 31.61 9.76
C GLU A 381 -1.48 32.34 9.03
N GLU A 382 -1.72 33.62 9.36
CA GLU A 382 -2.67 34.49 8.65
C GLU A 382 -2.35 34.61 7.15
N VAL A 383 -1.09 34.85 6.81
CA VAL A 383 -0.65 34.93 5.40
C VAL A 383 -0.82 33.59 4.69
N VAL A 384 -0.56 32.46 5.35
CA VAL A 384 -0.80 31.13 4.77
C VAL A 384 -2.30 30.87 4.54
N ILE A 385 -3.16 31.31 5.46
CA ILE A 385 -4.62 31.23 5.28
C ILE A 385 -5.05 32.06 4.06
N GLU A 386 -4.54 33.28 3.91
CA GLU A 386 -4.85 34.12 2.76
C GLU A 386 -4.31 33.54 1.44
N MET A 387 -3.11 32.96 1.48
CA MET A 387 -2.53 32.20 0.36
C MET A 387 -3.45 31.04 -0.04
N CYS A 388 -4.03 30.31 0.91
CA CYS A 388 -4.96 29.22 0.61
C CYS A 388 -6.24 29.72 -0.08
N LYS A 389 -6.76 30.88 0.35
CA LYS A 389 -7.93 31.50 -0.30
C LYS A 389 -7.61 31.93 -1.74
N GLN A 390 -6.48 32.59 -1.97
CA GLN A 390 -6.04 32.96 -3.32
C GLN A 390 -5.80 31.74 -4.21
N CYS A 391 -5.31 30.64 -3.64
CA CYS A 391 -5.15 29.36 -4.32
C CYS A 391 -6.49 28.61 -4.57
N LYS A 392 -7.63 29.15 -4.13
CA LYS A 392 -8.97 28.54 -4.26
C LYS A 392 -9.02 27.10 -3.74
N ILE A 393 -8.29 26.78 -2.68
CA ILE A 393 -8.35 25.47 -2.04
C ILE A 393 -9.41 25.43 -0.94
N SER A 394 -10.03 24.26 -0.75
CA SER A 394 -11.07 24.08 0.26
C SER A 394 -10.48 24.20 1.66
N MET A 395 -11.03 25.10 2.46
CA MET A 395 -10.64 25.31 3.86
C MET A 395 -11.52 24.48 4.78
N LYS A 396 -10.94 23.91 5.84
CA LYS A 396 -11.68 23.27 6.93
C LYS A 396 -12.39 24.38 7.70
N VAL A 397 -13.72 24.37 7.70
CA VAL A 397 -14.52 25.27 8.53
C VAL A 397 -14.34 24.82 9.99
N PHE A 398 -13.48 25.51 10.74
CA PHE A 398 -13.41 25.33 12.19
C PHE A 398 -14.51 26.18 12.83
N GLY A 399 -15.54 25.52 13.37
CA GLY A 399 -16.44 26.14 14.34
C GLY A 399 -15.64 26.56 15.58
N SER A 400 -15.98 27.70 16.17
CA SER A 400 -15.37 28.24 17.39
C SER A 400 -15.47 27.24 18.54
N GLY A 401 -14.42 26.45 18.74
CA GLY A 401 -14.27 25.54 19.85
C GLY A 401 -12.81 25.15 19.93
N HIS A 402 -12.17 25.44 21.07
CA HIS A 402 -10.81 25.02 21.37
C HIS A 402 -10.65 23.51 21.11
N ALA A 403 -10.06 23.16 19.97
CA ALA A 403 -9.85 21.77 19.59
C ALA A 403 -8.37 21.41 19.78
N ASN A 404 -8.11 20.77 20.92
CA ASN A 404 -6.96 19.90 21.13
C ASN A 404 -6.85 18.91 19.96
N SER A 405 -5.99 19.20 19.00
CA SER A 405 -5.63 18.26 17.93
C SER A 405 -4.11 18.17 17.85
N GLY A 406 -3.57 17.29 18.68
CA GLY A 406 -2.18 16.86 18.60
C GLY A 406 -1.86 16.14 17.29
N PRO A 407 -0.57 15.83 17.04
CA PRO A 407 -0.03 15.48 15.73
C PRO A 407 -0.43 14.08 15.19
N ALA A 408 -1.36 13.38 15.83
CA ALA A 408 -1.64 11.96 15.58
C ALA A 408 -2.32 11.63 14.23
N LYS A 409 -2.66 12.63 13.41
CA LYS A 409 -3.28 12.41 12.09
C LYS A 409 -2.51 12.98 10.89
N SER A 410 -1.37 13.64 11.09
CA SER A 410 -0.46 13.90 9.98
C SER A 410 0.51 12.73 9.86
N LYS A 411 0.49 12.01 8.72
CA LYS A 411 1.62 11.17 8.32
C LYS A 411 2.79 12.09 7.94
N ALA A 412 3.38 12.77 8.91
CA ALA A 412 4.66 13.44 8.75
C ALA A 412 5.76 12.38 8.99
N ARG A 413 6.22 11.74 7.92
CA ARG A 413 7.51 11.03 7.94
C ARG A 413 8.59 12.11 7.99
N ILE A 414 9.15 12.35 9.18
CA ILE A 414 10.42 13.07 9.29
C ILE A 414 11.52 12.04 9.03
N LEU A 415 11.98 11.98 7.77
CA LEU A 415 13.23 11.32 7.42
C LEU A 415 14.33 12.38 7.58
N ILE A 416 15.14 12.30 8.64
CA ILE A 416 16.39 13.05 8.72
C ILE A 416 17.43 12.18 8.02
N THR A 417 17.54 12.32 6.70
CA THR A 417 18.72 11.89 5.94
C THR A 417 19.44 13.13 5.45
N GLY A 418 20.30 13.67 6.31
CA GLY A 418 21.29 14.64 5.90
C GLY A 418 22.58 13.92 5.52
N SER A 419 22.86 13.75 4.23
CA SER A 419 24.22 13.94 3.73
C SER A 419 24.35 15.42 3.35
N VAL A 420 25.14 16.16 4.12
CA VAL A 420 25.60 17.48 3.71
C VAL A 420 26.81 17.24 2.82
N THR A 421 26.57 16.82 1.58
CA THR A 421 27.55 16.66 0.51
C THR A 421 26.80 16.14 -0.71
N ASP A 422 26.08 17.02 -1.38
CA ASP A 422 25.93 16.93 -2.83
C ASP A 422 26.18 18.35 -3.34
N ALA A 423 27.26 18.47 -4.11
CA ALA A 423 27.63 19.69 -4.79
C ALA A 423 26.71 19.84 -6.00
N GLU A 424 25.93 20.92 -6.04
CA GLU A 424 25.50 21.67 -7.23
C GLU A 424 24.65 22.89 -6.83
#